data_AF-A0A9D6DKC8-F1
#
_entry.id   AF-A0A9D6DKC8-F1
#
_cell.length_a   1.000
_cell.length_b   1.000
_cell.length_c   1.000
_cell.angle_alpha   90.00
_cell.angle_beta   90.00
_cell.angle_gamma   90.00
#
_symmetry.space_group_name_H-M   'P 1'
#
loop_
_entity.id
_entity.type
_entity.pdbx_description
1 polymer ?
#
loop_
_entity_poly.entity_id
_entity_poly.type
_entity_poly.pdbx_seq_one_letter_code
_entity_poly.pdbx_strand_id
1 'polypeptide(L)' 'MKAIRVHTFGGPEVLQLDEVPDPRPAPGQIVVRVRAAGVNPVDTYLRSGA' A
#
# COMPACT_ATOMS: atom_id res chain seq x y z
N MET A 1 -10.76 5.52 -1.62
CA MET A 1 -10.24 4.94 -0.37
C MET A 1 -8.92 5.57 0.04
N LYS A 2 -8.51 5.43 1.31
CA LYS A 2 -7.19 5.83 1.79
C LYS A 2 -6.18 4.69 1.59
N ALA A 3 -4.96 5.01 1.18
CA ALA A 3 -3.88 4.03 0.98
C ALA A 3 -2.52 4.60 1.38
N ILE A 4 -1.65 3.76 1.95
CA ILE A 4 -0.25 4.12 2.16
C ILE A 4 0.51 3.88 0.85
N ARG A 5 1.17 4.91 0.32
CA ARG A 5 1.93 4.86 -0.93
C ARG A 5 3.36 5.34 -0.72
N VAL A 6 4.27 4.77 -1.51
CA VAL A 6 5.69 5.10 -1.57
C VAL A 6 5.95 5.61 -2.98
N HIS A 7 6.23 6.91 -3.11
CA HIS A 7 6.48 7.55 -4.41
C HIS A 7 7.97 7.66 -4.72
N THR A 8 8.82 7.59 -3.69
CA THR A 8 10.28 7.51 -3.80
C THR A 8 10.80 6.55 -2.74
N PHE A 9 11.91 5.88 -3.01
CA PHE A 9 12.57 5.02 -2.03
C PHE A 9 13.16 5.85 -0.87
N GLY A 10 13.15 5.30 0.34
CA GLY A 10 13.75 5.93 1.51
C GLY A 10 13.40 5.28 2.85
N GLY A 11 13.68 6.01 3.94
CA GLY A 11 13.30 5.61 5.29
C GLY A 11 11.77 5.69 5.51
N PRO A 12 11.27 5.40 6.72
CA PRO A 12 9.84 5.43 7.02
C PRO A 12 9.12 6.74 6.66
N GLU A 13 9.83 7.85 6.62
CA GLU A 13 9.35 9.19 6.28
C GLU A 13 8.76 9.31 4.86
N VAL A 14 9.06 8.37 3.96
CA VAL A 14 8.51 8.37 2.59
C VAL A 14 7.11 7.76 2.49
N LEU A 15 6.58 7.17 3.58
CA LEU A 15 5.23 6.61 3.60
C LEU A 15 4.20 7.74 3.64
N GLN A 16 3.40 7.86 2.58
CA GLN A 16 2.37 8.89 2.45
C GLN A 16 0.97 8.28 2.47
N LEU A 17 0.06 8.88 3.25
CA LEU A 17 -1.35 8.51 3.25
C LEU A 17 -2.08 9.31 2.16
N ASP A 18 -2.39 8.64 1.07
CA ASP A 18 -3.07 9.23 -0.08
C ASP A 18 -4.55 8.86 -0.10
N GLU A 19 -5.38 9.74 -0.65
CA GLU A 19 -6.72 9.39 -1.12
C GLU A 19 -6.67 8.98 -2.59
N VAL A 20 -7.15 7.77 -2.89
CA VAL A 20 -7.16 7.18 -4.23
C VAL A 20 -8.56 6.70 -4.60
N PRO A 21 -8.90 6.54 -5.90
CA PRO A 21 -10.17 5.94 -6.30
C PRO A 21 -10.36 4.55 -5.72
N ASP A 22 -11.61 4.15 -5.50
CA ASP A 22 -11.90 2.78 -5.06
C ASP A 22 -11.61 1.79 -6.20
N PRO A 23 -10.98 0.64 -5.89
CA PRO A 23 -10.63 -0.36 -6.90
C PRO A 23 -11.89 -1.00 -7.49
N ARG A 24 -11.82 -1.35 -8.77
CA ARG A 24 -12.86 -2.11 -9.47
C ARG A 24 -12.29 -3.48 -9.85
N PRO A 25 -12.97 -4.59 -9.54
CA PRO A 25 -12.44 -5.91 -9.85
C PRO A 25 -12.56 -6.22 -11.35
N ALA A 26 -11.55 -6.89 -11.91
CA ALA A 26 -11.65 -7.53 -13.23
C ALA A 26 -12.33 -8.91 -13.11
N PRO A 27 -12.66 -9.59 -14.23
CA PRO A 27 -13.19 -10.96 -14.19
C PRO A 27 -12.28 -11.90 -13.37
N GLY A 28 -12.87 -12.63 -12.42
CA GLY A 28 -12.15 -13.52 -11.51
C GLY A 28 -11.51 -12.85 -10.28
N GLN A 29 -11.67 -11.54 -10.10
CA GLN A 29 -11.18 -10.81 -8.92
C GLN A 29 -12.32 -10.38 -8.00
N ILE A 30 -11.98 -10.11 -6.74
CA ILE A 30 -12.89 -9.52 -5.75
C ILE A 30 -12.24 -8.29 -5.11
N VAL A 31 -13.07 -7.36 -4.62
CA VAL A 31 -12.61 -6.23 -3.80
C VAL A 31 -12.88 -6.54 -2.33
N VAL A 32 -11.85 -6.39 -1.50
CA VAL A 32 -11.93 -6.62 -0.06
C VAL A 32 -11.85 -5.29 0.69
N ARG A 33 -12.79 -5.06 1.60
CA ARG A 33 -12.69 -3.95 2.56
C ARG A 33 -11.74 -4.34 3.68
N VAL A 34 -10.51 -3.81 3.65
CA VAL A 34 -9.47 -4.06 4.65
C VAL A 34 -9.91 -3.52 6.02
N ARG A 35 -9.91 -4.38 7.04
CA ARG A 35 -10.17 -4.01 8.45
C ARG A 35 -8.89 -3.96 9.29
N ALA A 36 -7.90 -4.76 8.91
CA ALA A 36 -6.58 -4.80 9.52
C ALA A 36 -5.56 -5.17 8.42
N ALA A 37 -4.33 -4.67 8.55
CA ALA A 37 -3.21 -5.01 7.68
C ALA A 37 -2.01 -5.41 8.56
N GLY A 38 -1.33 -6.49 8.18
CA GLY A 38 -0.06 -6.87 8.81
C GLY A 38 1.09 -6.07 8.22
N VAL A 39 2.08 -5.74 9.06
CA VAL A 39 3.37 -5.19 8.62
C VAL A 39 4.42 -6.26 8.81
N ASN A 40 5.20 -6.53 7.77
CA ASN A 40 6.23 -7.57 7.70
C ASN A 40 7.59 -6.93 7.41
N PRO A 41 8.72 -7.60 7.73
CA PRO A 41 10.05 -7.08 7.41
C PRO A 41 10.25 -6.73 5.94
N VAL A 42 9.67 -7.51 5.01
CA VAL A 42 9.76 -7.26 3.56
C VAL A 42 9.22 -5.90 3.14
N ASP A 43 8.25 -5.34 3.86
CA ASP A 43 7.70 -4.02 3.57
C ASP A 43 8.78 -2.93 3.71
N THR A 44 9.74 -3.14 4.60
CA THR A 44 10.85 -2.20 4.78
C THR A 44 11.83 -2.22 3.61
N TYR A 45 12.09 -3.39 3.03
CA TYR A 45 12.99 -3.55 1.87
C TYR A 45 12.36 -2.93 0.62
N LEU A 46 11.08 -3.23 0.37
CA LEU A 46 10.30 -2.67 -0.75
C LEU A 46 10.23 -1.13 -0.66
N ARG A 47 9.98 -0.58 0.54
CA ARG A 47 9.95 0.87 0.75
C ARG A 47 11.34 1.51 0.59
N SER A 48 12.40 0.88 1.08
CA SER A 48 13.76 1.44 0.99
C SER A 48 14.42 1.26 -0.37
N GLY A 49 13.88 0.40 -1.24
CA GLY A 49 14.48 0.04 -2.52
C GLY A 49 15.71 -0.86 -2.39
N ALA A 50 15.79 -1.63 -1.30
CA ALA A 50 16.89 -2.55 -1.00
C ALA A 50 16.61 -3.97 -1.50
#